data_AF-A0A6N4TCR5-F1
#
_entry.id   AF-A0A6N4TCR5-F1
#
_cell.length_a   1.000
_cell.length_b   1.000
_cell.length_c   1.000
_cell.angle_alpha   90.00
_cell.angle_beta   90.00
_cell.angle_gamma   90.00
#
_symmetry.space_group_name_H-M   'P 1'
#
loop_
_entity.id
_entity.type
_entity.pdbx_description
1 polymer ?
#
loop_
_entity_poly.entity_id
_entity_poly.type
_entity_poly.pdbx_seq_one_letter_code
_entity_poly.pdbx_strand_id
1 'polypeptide(L)'
;MKTMRLDYPIASLCRSFGVSRSGFYAWLNSIPSERAKVDERLKLAITAVHKQSRETYGPLRMQPELAAQGFKAGRDRIIRLRRVLALRCKQKRKFKATTNSNHQFPVAENLLNQTFTPRSPNEVWVTDITVVANTAHWATENC
;
A
#
# COMPACT_ATOMS: atom_id res chain seq x y z
N MET A 1 26.30 -10.67 -12.93
CA MET A 1 27.71 -10.24 -12.73
C MET A 1 28.08 -9.86 -11.30
N LYS A 2 27.44 -8.88 -10.64
CA LYS A 2 27.88 -8.41 -9.30
C LYS A 2 27.92 -9.51 -8.22
N THR A 3 26.94 -10.42 -8.23
CA THR A 3 26.88 -11.58 -7.32
C THR A 3 27.86 -12.68 -7.76
N MET A 4 27.85 -13.04 -9.05
CA MET A 4 28.64 -14.13 -9.64
C MET A 4 30.17 -13.89 -9.65
N ARG A 5 30.64 -12.68 -9.37
CA ARG A 5 32.07 -12.34 -9.37
C ARG A 5 32.86 -13.04 -8.25
N LEU A 6 32.15 -13.57 -7.25
CA LEU A 6 32.74 -14.32 -6.13
C LEU A 6 33.10 -15.75 -6.55
N ASP A 7 32.30 -16.34 -7.45
CA ASP A 7 32.44 -17.74 -7.85
C ASP A 7 33.19 -17.90 -9.18
N TYR A 8 33.23 -16.85 -10.01
CA TYR A 8 33.80 -16.91 -11.36
C TYR A 8 34.77 -15.74 -11.65
N PRO A 9 35.85 -15.99 -12.42
CA PRO A 9 36.76 -14.94 -12.87
C PRO A 9 36.02 -13.85 -13.66
N ILE A 10 36.23 -12.58 -13.26
CA ILE A 10 35.59 -11.41 -13.89
C ILE A 10 35.89 -11.32 -15.39
N ALA A 11 37.12 -11.71 -15.81
CA ALA A 11 37.48 -11.71 -17.23
C ALA A 11 36.62 -12.67 -18.06
N SER A 12 36.27 -13.84 -17.52
CA SER A 12 35.40 -14.82 -18.18
C SER A 12 33.97 -14.32 -18.25
N LEU A 13 33.45 -13.76 -17.14
CA LEU A 13 32.12 -13.14 -17.12
C LEU A 13 32.04 -11.99 -18.15
N CYS A 14 33.01 -11.07 -18.15
CA CYS A 14 33.06 -9.94 -19.09
C CYS A 14 33.02 -10.39 -20.55
N ARG A 15 33.75 -11.46 -20.90
CA ARG A 15 33.70 -12.05 -22.26
C ARG A 15 32.33 -12.65 -22.57
N SER A 16 31.76 -13.45 -21.67
CA SER A 16 30.47 -14.11 -21.89
C SER A 16 29.30 -13.13 -22.04
N PHE A 17 29.33 -12.00 -21.33
CA PHE A 17 28.28 -10.98 -21.37
C PHE A 17 28.58 -9.82 -22.33
N GLY A 18 29.71 -9.84 -23.05
CA GLY A 18 30.06 -8.81 -24.03
C GLY A 18 30.35 -7.42 -23.44
N VAL A 19 30.87 -7.34 -22.21
CA VAL A 19 31.15 -6.09 -21.49
C VAL A 19 32.63 -5.93 -21.22
N SER A 20 33.16 -4.72 -21.34
CA SER A 20 34.57 -4.47 -21.00
C SER A 20 34.82 -4.58 -19.49
N ARG A 21 36.02 -5.05 -19.10
CA ARG A 21 36.43 -5.10 -17.69
C ARG A 21 36.41 -3.71 -17.04
N SER A 22 36.91 -2.69 -17.75
CA SER A 22 36.91 -1.30 -17.29
C SER A 22 35.51 -0.76 -17.10
N GLY A 23 34.57 -1.05 -18.02
CA GLY A 23 33.16 -0.66 -17.90
C GLY A 23 32.47 -1.33 -16.71
N PHE A 24 32.75 -2.62 -16.47
CA PHE A 24 32.24 -3.32 -15.30
C PHE A 24 32.72 -2.69 -13.99
N TYR A 25 34.01 -2.39 -13.85
CA TYR A 25 34.54 -1.75 -12.64
C TYR A 25 34.08 -0.29 -12.50
N ALA A 26 33.94 0.46 -13.60
CA ALA A 26 33.39 1.81 -13.58
C ALA A 26 31.94 1.82 -13.08
N TRP A 27 31.11 0.88 -13.55
CA TRP A 27 29.75 0.70 -13.04
C TRP A 27 29.73 0.22 -11.58
N LEU A 28 30.61 -0.71 -11.22
CA LEU A 28 30.67 -1.27 -9.86
C LEU A 28 31.06 -0.21 -8.82
N ASN A 29 31.99 0.67 -9.18
CA ASN A 29 32.53 1.73 -8.33
C ASN A 29 31.83 3.08 -8.57
N SER A 30 30.75 3.11 -9.36
CA SER A 30 30.07 4.37 -9.67
C SER A 30 29.50 4.97 -8.39
N ILE A 31 29.91 6.20 -8.09
CA ILE A 31 29.39 6.96 -6.95
C ILE A 31 27.97 7.41 -7.30
N PRO A 32 27.01 7.35 -6.36
CA PRO A 32 25.67 7.88 -6.58
C PRO A 32 25.76 9.34 -7.03
N SER A 33 25.09 9.67 -8.13
CA SER A 33 24.99 11.07 -8.60
C SER A 33 24.29 11.93 -7.55
N GLU A 34 24.51 13.24 -7.57
CA GLU A 34 23.82 14.17 -6.67
C GLU A 34 22.29 14.02 -6.75
N ARG A 35 21.76 13.77 -7.96
CA ARG A 35 20.34 13.47 -8.14
C ARG A 35 19.90 12.20 -7.42
N ALA A 36 20.72 11.15 -7.45
CA ALA A 36 20.44 9.90 -6.73
C ALA A 36 20.45 10.13 -5.22
N LYS A 37 21.41 10.90 -4.69
CA LYS A 37 21.47 11.27 -3.26
C LYS A 37 20.24 12.06 -2.82
N VAL A 38 19.79 13.03 -3.62
CA VAL A 38 18.58 13.80 -3.33
C VAL A 38 17.33 12.90 -3.42
N ASP A 39 17.26 11.99 -4.39
CA ASP A 39 16.17 11.02 -4.49
C ASP A 39 16.12 10.10 -3.26
N GLU A 40 17.26 9.65 -2.72
CA GLU A 40 17.29 8.86 -1.48
C GLU A 40 16.77 9.64 -0.28
N ARG A 41 17.17 10.91 -0.13
CA ARG A 41 16.61 11.79 0.92
C ARG A 41 15.09 11.95 0.78
N LEU A 42 14.62 12.12 -0.47
CA LEU A 42 13.20 12.26 -0.76
C LEU A 42 12.42 10.95 -0.51
N LYS A 43 13.01 9.77 -0.78
CA LYS A 43 12.41 8.47 -0.46
C LYS A 43 12.16 8.30 1.04
N LEU A 44 13.10 8.74 1.87
CA LEU A 44 12.93 8.72 3.33
C LEU A 44 11.75 9.60 3.76
N ALA A 45 11.67 10.83 3.25
CA ALA A 45 10.55 11.74 3.54
C ALA A 45 9.20 11.18 3.06
N ILE A 46 9.14 10.62 1.85
CA ILE A 46 7.95 9.95 1.31
C ILE A 46 7.49 8.82 2.24
N THR A 47 8.42 8.00 2.72
CA THR A 47 8.11 6.88 3.62
C THR A 47 7.59 7.36 4.97
N ALA A 48 8.19 8.43 5.51
CA ALA A 48 7.74 9.05 6.76
C ALA A 48 6.31 9.60 6.65
N VAL A 49 6.03 10.41 5.62
CA VAL A 49 4.67 10.95 5.37
C VAL A 49 3.65 9.84 5.11
N HIS A 50 4.06 8.78 4.40
CA HIS A 50 3.18 7.63 4.16
C HIS A 50 2.78 6.93 5.46
N LYS A 51 3.73 6.72 6.38
CA LYS A 51 3.43 6.14 7.70
C LYS A 51 2.60 7.08 8.57
N GLN A 52 2.94 8.37 8.61
CA GLN A 52 2.22 9.37 9.39
C GLN A 52 0.75 9.50 8.94
N SER A 53 0.49 9.39 7.64
CA SER A 53 -0.87 9.41 7.07
C SER A 53 -1.62 8.08 7.22
N ARG A 54 -1.09 7.13 8.00
CA ARG A 54 -1.64 5.76 8.14
C ARG A 54 -1.85 5.09 6.78
N GLU A 55 -0.91 5.32 5.87
CA GLU A 55 -0.89 4.77 4.52
C GLU A 55 -2.05 5.24 3.62
N THR A 56 -2.75 6.32 3.96
CA THR A 56 -3.93 6.76 3.18
C THR A 56 -3.61 7.78 2.09
N TYR A 57 -2.47 8.48 2.17
CA TYR A 57 -2.18 9.60 1.27
C TYR A 57 -1.55 9.14 -0.06
N GLY A 58 -2.19 9.57 -1.16
CA GLY A 58 -1.64 9.53 -2.52
C GLY A 58 -0.67 10.68 -2.83
N PRO A 59 -0.05 10.73 -4.02
CA PRO A 59 0.97 11.69 -4.39
C PRO A 59 0.48 13.13 -4.32
N LEU A 60 -0.77 13.39 -4.70
CA LEU A 60 -1.36 14.73 -4.67
C LEU A 60 -1.50 15.26 -3.25
N ARG A 61 -1.92 14.42 -2.30
CA ARG A 61 -2.03 14.78 -0.88
C ARG A 61 -0.68 14.83 -0.19
N MET A 62 0.27 13.99 -0.63
CA MET A 62 1.61 13.93 -0.08
C MET A 62 2.49 15.10 -0.53
N GLN A 63 2.26 15.66 -1.72
CA GLN A 63 3.06 16.77 -2.24
C GLN A 63 3.10 18.02 -1.33
N PRO A 64 1.97 18.56 -0.84
CA PRO A 64 2.01 19.71 0.08
C PRO A 64 2.67 19.37 1.42
N GLU A 65 2.46 18.16 1.94
CA GLU A 65 3.10 17.69 3.18
C GLU A 65 4.63 17.63 3.04
N LEU A 66 5.12 17.08 1.92
CA LEU A 66 6.54 17.05 1.60
C LEU A 66 7.10 18.46 1.42
N ALA A 67 6.35 19.36 0.77
CA ALA A 67 6.76 20.75 0.60
C ALA A 67 6.86 21.49 1.94
N ALA A 68 5.94 21.24 2.87
CA ALA A 68 5.98 21.79 4.23
C ALA A 68 7.20 21.30 5.02
N GLN A 69 7.67 20.08 4.74
CA GLN A 69 8.91 19.53 5.32
C GLN A 69 10.18 19.96 4.56
N GLY A 70 10.08 20.90 3.61
CA GLY A 70 11.21 21.41 2.83
C GLY A 70 11.58 20.58 1.59
N PHE A 71 10.86 19.50 1.30
CA PHE A 71 11.08 18.64 0.14
C PHE A 71 10.20 19.07 -1.05
N LYS A 72 10.68 20.04 -1.84
CA LYS A 72 10.00 20.44 -3.08
C LYS A 72 10.22 19.40 -4.18
N ALA A 73 9.16 18.65 -4.50
CA ALA A 73 9.17 17.66 -5.58
C ALA A 73 7.89 17.75 -6.43
N GLY A 74 8.03 17.54 -7.74
CA GLY A 74 6.90 17.42 -8.65
C GLY A 74 6.15 16.10 -8.45
N ARG A 75 4.85 16.09 -8.77
CA ARG A 75 3.95 14.93 -8.66
C ARG A 75 4.54 13.66 -9.26
N ASP A 76 5.04 13.72 -10.49
CA ASP A 76 5.51 12.53 -11.22
C ASP A 76 6.81 11.95 -10.61
N ARG A 77 7.64 12.81 -10.00
CA ARG A 77 8.81 12.37 -9.22
C ARG A 77 8.37 11.59 -7.99
N ILE A 78 7.36 12.08 -7.27
CA ILE A 78 6.78 11.40 -6.10
C ILE A 78 6.17 10.05 -6.53
N ILE A 79 5.40 10.02 -7.62
CA ILE A 79 4.81 8.79 -8.18
C ILE A 79 5.90 7.76 -8.49
N ARG A 80 6.94 8.16 -9.23
CA ARG A 80 8.05 7.28 -9.59
C ARG A 80 8.74 6.71 -8.35
N LEU A 81 9.04 7.54 -7.35
CA LEU A 81 9.72 7.09 -6.14
C LEU A 81 8.82 6.19 -5.27
N ARG A 82 7.52 6.47 -5.18
CA ARG A 82 6.56 5.57 -4.51
C ARG A 82 6.50 4.20 -5.17
N ARG A 83 6.52 4.14 -6.51
CA ARG A 83 6.58 2.87 -7.25
C ARG A 83 7.87 2.09 -6.93
N VAL A 84 9.02 2.78 -6.90
CA VAL A 84 10.30 2.16 -6.52
C VAL A 84 10.28 1.61 -5.09
N LEU A 85 9.60 2.31 -4.17
CA LEU A 85 9.42 1.89 -2.78
C LEU A 85 8.27 0.88 -2.58
N ALA A 86 7.58 0.48 -3.64
CA ALA A 86 6.39 -0.38 -3.60
C ALA A 86 5.28 0.10 -2.64
N LEU A 87 5.17 1.42 -2.40
CA LEU A 87 4.18 1.99 -1.50
C LEU A 87 2.80 2.08 -2.17
N ARG A 88 1.78 1.53 -1.54
CA ARG A 88 0.38 1.61 -1.99
C ARG A 88 -0.48 2.24 -0.91
N CYS A 89 -1.51 2.99 -1.31
CA CYS A 89 -2.43 3.53 -0.32
C CYS A 89 -3.36 2.43 0.20
N LYS A 90 -3.60 2.44 1.50
CA LYS A 90 -4.63 1.63 2.14
C LYS A 90 -5.99 2.29 1.93
N GLN A 91 -6.87 1.62 1.20
CA GLN A 91 -8.27 2.03 1.13
C GLN A 91 -8.97 1.68 2.45
N LYS A 92 -9.61 2.67 3.07
CA LYS A 92 -10.50 2.40 4.21
C LYS A 92 -11.75 1.71 3.66
N ARG A 93 -12.03 0.47 4.10
CA ARG A 93 -13.30 -0.20 3.80
C ARG A 93 -14.42 0.72 4.30
N LYS A 94 -15.31 1.15 3.39
CA LYS A 94 -16.50 1.92 3.79
C LYS A 94 -17.31 1.00 4.71
N PHE A 95 -17.55 1.45 5.93
CA PHE A 95 -18.53 0.79 6.79
C PHE A 95 -19.90 1.01 6.16
N LYS A 96 -20.58 -0.07 5.79
CA LYS A 96 -21.94 -0.02 5.29
C LYS A 96 -22.83 -0.45 6.44
N ALA A 97 -23.57 0.49 7.03
CA ALA A 97 -24.62 0.16 7.97
C ALA A 97 -25.72 -0.56 7.19
N THR A 98 -25.86 -1.86 7.39
CA THR A 98 -26.85 -2.68 6.68
C THR A 98 -28.26 -2.48 7.23
N THR A 99 -28.35 -2.08 8.49
CA THR A 99 -29.62 -1.91 9.21
C THR A 99 -29.79 -0.45 9.58
N ASN A 100 -30.83 0.18 9.03
CA ASN A 100 -31.31 1.46 9.52
C ASN A 100 -32.48 1.19 10.48
N SER A 101 -32.22 1.21 11.78
CA SER A 101 -33.27 1.04 12.80
C SER A 101 -34.22 2.25 12.89
N ASN A 102 -33.89 3.37 12.24
CA ASN A 102 -34.74 4.54 12.15
C ASN A 102 -35.52 4.53 10.82
N HIS A 103 -36.55 3.68 10.75
CA HIS A 103 -37.43 3.54 9.60
C HIS A 103 -38.91 3.58 10.03
N GLN A 104 -39.80 3.93 9.11
CA GLN A 104 -41.25 4.00 9.39
C GLN A 104 -41.97 2.66 9.23
N PHE A 105 -41.28 1.59 8.87
CA PHE A 105 -41.87 0.25 8.76
C PHE A 105 -42.19 -0.34 10.14
N PRO A 106 -43.18 -1.24 10.24
CA PRO A 106 -43.49 -1.94 11.47
C PRO A 106 -42.26 -2.66 12.03
N VAL A 107 -41.93 -2.38 13.29
CA VAL A 107 -40.85 -3.06 14.02
C VAL A 107 -41.50 -4.14 14.87
N ALA A 108 -41.11 -5.40 14.65
CA ALA A 108 -41.54 -6.49 15.52
C ALA A 108 -40.91 -6.34 16.91
N GLU A 109 -41.69 -6.65 17.96
CA GLU A 109 -41.19 -6.60 19.33
C GLU A 109 -40.05 -7.60 19.53
N ASN A 110 -38.96 -7.15 20.17
CA ASN A 110 -37.83 -8.03 20.51
C ASN A 110 -38.18 -8.85 21.76
N LEU A 111 -38.92 -9.94 21.57
CA LEU A 111 -39.35 -10.84 22.65
C LEU A 111 -38.18 -11.51 23.39
N LEU A 112 -37.02 -11.68 22.73
CA LEU A 112 -35.85 -12.30 23.34
C LEU A 112 -35.12 -11.34 24.28
N ASN A 113 -35.05 -10.05 23.91
CA ASN A 113 -34.41 -8.97 24.67
C ASN A 113 -33.06 -9.35 25.31
N GLN A 114 -32.23 -10.10 24.58
CA GLN A 114 -30.92 -10.63 25.04
C GLN A 114 -30.98 -11.56 26.27
N THR A 115 -32.13 -12.14 26.56
CA THR A 115 -32.30 -13.15 27.63
C THR A 115 -31.99 -14.53 27.06
N PHE A 116 -30.74 -14.97 27.19
CA PHE A 116 -30.26 -16.24 26.64
C PHE A 116 -30.34 -17.41 27.63
N THR A 117 -31.50 -17.62 28.26
CA THR A 117 -31.72 -18.71 29.23
C THR A 117 -32.87 -19.64 28.85
N PRO A 118 -32.80 -20.33 27.69
CA PRO A 118 -33.77 -21.36 27.35
C PRO A 118 -33.58 -22.60 28.24
N ARG A 119 -34.68 -23.22 28.65
CA ARG A 119 -34.71 -24.41 29.51
C ARG A 119 -34.74 -25.71 28.69
N SER A 120 -35.16 -25.63 27.42
CA SER A 120 -35.21 -26.77 26.51
C SER A 120 -34.92 -26.37 25.06
N PRO A 121 -34.51 -27.32 24.19
CA PRO A 121 -34.35 -27.06 22.75
C PRO A 121 -35.66 -26.57 22.10
N ASN A 122 -35.56 -25.80 21.02
CA ASN A 122 -36.69 -25.23 20.25
C ASN A 122 -37.53 -24.15 20.96
N GLU A 123 -37.09 -23.61 22.09
CA GLU A 123 -37.74 -22.47 22.75
C GLU A 123 -37.41 -21.12 22.08
N VAL A 124 -36.21 -21.00 21.49
CA VAL A 124 -35.74 -19.78 20.82
C VAL A 124 -35.06 -20.16 19.52
N TRP A 125 -35.44 -19.48 18.44
CA TRP A 125 -34.87 -19.66 17.11
C TRP A 125 -34.21 -18.35 16.67
N VAL A 126 -32.95 -18.43 16.27
CA VAL A 126 -32.19 -17.26 15.79
C VAL A 126 -31.72 -17.56 14.37
N THR A 127 -31.87 -16.59 13.48
CA THR A 127 -31.38 -16.65 12.11
C THR A 127 -30.47 -15.46 11.85
N ASP A 128 -29.48 -15.64 10.98
CA ASP A 128 -28.60 -14.57 10.52
C ASP A 128 -28.67 -14.45 8.99
N ILE A 129 -28.47 -13.24 8.48
CA ILE A 129 -28.44 -12.96 7.03
C ILE A 129 -27.02 -12.54 6.67
N THR A 130 -26.30 -13.43 5.99
CA THR A 130 -24.98 -13.11 5.44
C THR A 130 -25.11 -12.53 4.03
N VAL A 131 -24.79 -11.25 3.88
CA VAL A 131 -24.68 -10.62 2.55
C VAL A 131 -23.34 -11.00 1.93
N VAL A 132 -23.38 -11.82 0.88
CA VAL A 132 -22.20 -12.15 0.08
C VAL A 132 -21.97 -11.05 -0.94
N ALA A 133 -20.77 -10.45 -0.93
CA ALA A 133 -20.41 -9.41 -1.89
C ALA A 133 -20.19 -10.02 -3.28
N ASN A 134 -20.86 -9.48 -4.32
CA ASN A 134 -20.46 -9.77 -5.70
C ASN A 134 -19.14 -9.02 -5.98
N THR A 135 -18.23 -9.61 -6.76
CA THR A 135 -16.92 -9.02 -7.07
C THR A 135 -16.92 -8.09 -8.28
N ALA A 136 -18.06 -7.46 -8.62
CA ALA A 136 -18.11 -6.48 -9.69
C ALA A 136 -17.80 -5.08 -9.13
N HIS A 137 -16.52 -4.80 -8.87
CA HIS A 137 -16.08 -3.44 -8.56
C HIS A 137 -14.85 -3.05 -9.38
N TRP A 138 -15.00 -1.93 -10.06
CA TRP A 138 -13.99 -1.14 -10.74
C TRP A 138 -12.90 -0.72 -9.75
N ALA A 139 -11.66 -1.11 -10.03
CA ALA A 139 -10.50 -0.49 -9.43
C ALA A 139 -10.33 0.90 -10.05
N THR A 140 -10.84 1.95 -9.42
CA THR A 140 -10.24 3.27 -9.65
C THR A 140 -8.88 3.26 -8.99
N GLU A 141 -7.86 2.97 -9.79
CA GLU A 141 -6.46 3.29 -9.55
C GLU A 141 -6.30 4.81 -9.47
N ASN A 142 -6.76 5.44 -8.40
CA ASN A 142 -6.38 6.81 -8.09
C ASN A 142 -6.01 6.88 -6.63
N CYS A 143 -4.76 6.45 -6.38
CA CYS A 143 -4.04 6.65 -5.13
C CYS A 143 -2.69 7.29 -5.42
#